data_AF-A0A820XR59-F1
#
_entry.id   AF-A0A820XR59-F1
#
_cell.length_a   1.000
_cell.length_b   1.000
_cell.length_c   1.000
_cell.angle_alpha   90.00
_cell.angle_beta   90.00
_cell.angle_gamma   90.00
#
_symmetry.space_group_name_H-M   'P 1'
#
loop_
_entity.id
_entity.type
_entity.pdbx_description
1 polymer ?
#
loop_
_entity_poly.entity_id
_entity_poly.type
_entity_poly.pdbx_seq_one_letter_code
_entity_poly.pdbx_strand_id
1 'polypeptide(L)'
;MAEARSSFSGSSSADHLGTTANDDADDIELQQRLEKLEREIVDLTFENNIFEINLERKKSEPITAAPAAPAANASQATTPTSSSQDLTTVGGTSRNDRFARKRSKSRSTQGDFRIQLSLEQKIDIITTEYEQMRNEKSRRETANEKKMDQLESDAEWIDIEIKDFEAAIAEFHKTQESSIDKRTHKVVGEKIDRYFVERIKTRESLINKLRDRSSGLKRQIVRLETQLRQKEEMGETLHEVDFHQLQIENKQYLDKIDEKNVELILLKRQVGKATQSLNRFKDDLNRQIKDLLDIEQRISKQNNLHGRAEQEMIDATQEQSRVAKIHSHLAEQTEEYEVPDVLDYVKKKALLYNLERDCEVWERKVEIAAMALQQSKQQWQALQRNAQYENNSANWSNELQAR
;
A
#
# COMPACT_ATOMS: atom_id res chain seq x y z
N MET A 1 47.32 44.88 -64.92
CA MET A 1 47.89 46.22 -64.69
C MET A 1 48.88 46.12 -63.54
N ALA A 2 49.87 47.01 -63.47
CA ALA A 2 50.83 47.07 -62.38
C ALA A 2 50.53 48.27 -61.49
N GLU A 3 50.66 48.10 -60.17
CA GLU A 3 50.71 49.21 -59.23
C GLU A 3 51.61 48.81 -58.05
N ALA A 4 52.22 49.79 -57.38
CA ALA A 4 53.39 49.54 -56.54
C ALA A 4 53.50 50.52 -55.37
N ARG A 5 54.02 50.02 -54.24
CA ARG A 5 54.52 50.74 -53.06
C ARG A 5 53.53 51.63 -52.32
N SER A 6 53.38 51.35 -51.02
CA SER A 6 53.97 52.27 -50.02
C SER A 6 54.22 51.54 -48.70
N SER A 7 55.34 51.84 -48.06
CA SER A 7 55.61 51.49 -46.67
C SER A 7 56.36 52.65 -46.01
N PHE A 8 55.90 53.07 -44.84
CA PHE A 8 56.54 54.13 -44.05
C PHE A 8 56.40 53.83 -42.56
N SER A 9 57.31 54.38 -41.74
CA SER A 9 57.61 53.87 -40.41
C SER A 9 57.93 54.98 -39.40
N GLY A 10 57.48 54.80 -38.15
CA GLY A 10 57.80 55.63 -36.98
C GLY A 10 56.63 55.59 -36.00
N SER A 11 56.76 55.06 -34.77
CA SER A 11 57.61 55.53 -33.67
C SER A 11 57.18 56.93 -33.21
N SER A 12 56.21 57.05 -32.29
CA SER A 12 56.29 56.79 -30.84
C SER A 12 56.83 57.99 -30.05
N SER A 13 55.97 58.51 -29.16
CA SER A 13 56.27 59.32 -27.98
C SER A 13 55.23 58.99 -26.90
N ALA A 14 55.60 59.07 -25.63
CA ALA A 14 54.85 58.52 -24.51
C ALA A 14 54.19 59.60 -23.61
N ASP A 15 53.79 59.18 -22.40
CA ASP A 15 53.51 59.98 -21.21
C ASP A 15 52.15 60.68 -21.06
N HIS A 16 51.11 59.87 -20.79
CA HIS A 16 50.31 60.15 -19.60
C HIS A 16 49.83 58.88 -18.87
N LEU A 17 50.50 58.55 -17.76
CA LEU A 17 49.98 57.63 -16.74
C LEU A 17 48.99 58.41 -15.86
N GLY A 18 47.73 57.98 -15.80
CA GLY A 18 46.72 58.65 -14.97
C GLY A 18 45.38 57.94 -14.82
N THR A 19 44.83 57.42 -15.93
CA THR A 19 43.40 57.03 -15.98
C THR A 19 43.13 55.61 -16.52
N THR A 20 44.08 55.01 -17.25
CA THR A 20 43.83 53.87 -18.15
C THR A 20 43.20 52.65 -17.47
N ALA A 21 43.55 52.32 -16.21
CA ALA A 21 42.97 51.15 -15.54
C ALA A 21 41.44 51.24 -15.31
N ASN A 22 40.85 52.43 -15.42
CA ASN A 22 39.41 52.63 -15.45
C ASN A 22 38.90 52.72 -16.90
N ASP A 23 39.56 53.52 -17.74
CA ASP A 23 39.18 53.70 -19.15
C ASP A 23 39.21 52.37 -19.94
N ASP A 24 40.23 51.53 -19.74
CA ASP A 24 40.37 50.19 -20.34
C ASP A 24 39.22 49.25 -19.90
N ALA A 25 38.72 49.42 -18.67
CA ALA A 25 37.60 48.62 -18.15
C ALA A 25 36.25 49.12 -18.70
N ASP A 26 36.08 50.44 -18.79
CA ASP A 26 34.91 51.09 -19.38
C ASP A 26 34.83 50.80 -20.90
N ASP A 27 35.95 50.77 -21.63
CA ASP A 27 36.03 50.36 -23.04
C ASP A 27 35.71 48.86 -23.23
N ILE A 28 36.13 48.00 -22.30
CA ILE A 28 35.74 46.58 -22.30
C ILE A 28 34.23 46.41 -22.04
N GLU A 29 33.62 47.19 -21.14
CA GLU A 29 32.16 47.19 -21.01
C GLU A 29 31.48 47.71 -22.28
N LEU A 30 32.04 48.76 -22.90
CA LEU A 30 31.54 49.31 -24.17
C LEU A 30 31.55 48.27 -25.29
N GLN A 31 32.66 47.53 -25.46
CA GLN A 31 32.78 46.45 -26.45
C GLN A 31 31.79 45.32 -26.18
N GLN A 32 31.67 44.86 -24.93
CA GLN A 32 30.66 43.86 -24.55
C GLN A 32 29.22 44.33 -24.77
N ARG A 33 28.96 45.64 -24.69
CA ARG A 33 27.64 46.24 -24.93
C ARG A 33 27.36 46.40 -26.42
N LEU A 34 28.38 46.72 -27.22
CA LEU A 34 28.32 46.78 -28.67
C LEU A 34 28.02 45.38 -29.24
N GLU A 35 28.75 44.34 -28.81
CA GLU A 35 28.51 42.95 -29.23
C GLU A 35 27.09 42.47 -28.87
N LYS A 36 26.57 42.84 -27.69
CA LYS A 36 25.18 42.53 -27.30
C LYS A 36 24.16 43.20 -28.22
N LEU A 37 24.38 44.45 -28.61
CA LEU A 37 23.50 45.18 -29.53
C LEU A 37 23.58 44.61 -30.96
N GLU A 38 24.76 44.19 -31.43
CA GLU A 38 24.90 43.51 -32.72
C GLU A 38 24.15 42.19 -32.75
N ARG A 39 24.24 41.37 -31.69
CA ARG A 39 23.45 40.14 -31.54
C ARG A 39 21.94 40.42 -31.51
N GLU A 40 21.50 41.43 -30.74
CA GLU A 40 20.09 41.83 -30.67
C GLU A 40 19.56 42.30 -32.04
N ILE A 41 20.37 43.00 -32.84
CA ILE A 41 20.03 43.38 -34.21
C ILE A 41 19.92 42.14 -35.13
N VAL A 42 20.79 41.14 -35.00
CA VAL A 42 20.69 39.88 -35.75
C VAL A 42 19.42 39.12 -35.38
N ASP A 43 19.11 38.98 -34.09
CA ASP A 43 17.91 38.29 -33.61
C ASP A 43 16.63 39.01 -34.06
N LEU A 44 16.58 40.34 -33.98
CA LEU A 44 15.44 41.15 -34.44
C LEU A 44 15.30 41.13 -35.97
N THR A 45 16.38 41.13 -36.74
CA THR A 45 16.28 41.03 -38.21
C THR A 45 15.82 39.64 -38.66
N PHE A 46 16.21 38.58 -37.96
CA PHE A 46 15.68 37.23 -38.15
C PHE A 46 14.19 37.12 -37.79
N GLU A 47 13.78 37.69 -36.64
CA GLU A 47 12.36 37.73 -36.22
C GLU A 47 11.50 38.47 -37.25
N ASN A 48 11.93 39.66 -37.70
CA ASN A 48 11.20 40.42 -38.71
C ASN A 48 11.11 39.66 -40.05
N ASN A 49 12.17 38.97 -40.47
CA ASN A 49 12.16 38.17 -41.71
C ASN A 49 11.11 37.06 -41.68
N ILE A 50 11.00 36.33 -40.55
CA ILE A 50 9.94 35.32 -40.33
C ILE A 50 8.55 35.96 -40.44
N PHE A 51 8.33 37.12 -39.82
CA PHE A 51 7.03 37.80 -39.87
C PHE A 51 6.69 38.35 -41.26
N GLU A 52 7.69 38.82 -42.02
CA GLU A 52 7.51 39.27 -43.40
C GLU A 52 7.12 38.10 -44.31
N ILE A 53 7.84 36.96 -44.26
CA ILE A 53 7.49 35.76 -45.04
C ILE A 53 6.09 35.27 -44.67
N ASN A 54 5.76 35.17 -43.37
CA ASN A 54 4.44 34.70 -42.93
C ASN A 54 3.31 35.62 -43.40
N LEU A 55 3.56 36.94 -43.41
CA LEU A 55 2.66 37.94 -43.95
C LEU A 55 2.52 37.85 -45.47
N GLU A 56 3.59 37.51 -46.21
CA GLU A 56 3.54 37.28 -47.66
C GLU A 56 2.82 35.98 -48.05
N ARG A 57 3.00 34.90 -47.28
CA ARG A 57 2.17 33.69 -47.42
C ARG A 57 0.68 34.03 -47.20
N LYS A 58 0.33 34.70 -46.09
CA LYS A 58 -1.06 35.13 -45.81
C LYS A 58 -1.63 36.17 -46.78
N LYS A 59 -0.80 36.90 -47.53
CA LYS A 59 -1.23 37.75 -48.66
C LYS A 59 -1.46 36.97 -49.96
N SER A 60 -0.86 35.78 -50.09
CA SER A 60 -0.93 34.93 -51.30
C SER A 60 -1.86 33.73 -51.16
N GLU A 61 -2.33 33.41 -49.95
CA GLU A 61 -3.50 32.57 -49.72
C GLU A 61 -4.76 33.19 -50.40
N PRO A 62 -5.43 32.47 -51.31
CA PRO A 62 -6.64 32.98 -51.96
C PRO A 62 -7.83 32.98 -50.99
N ILE A 63 -8.61 34.07 -50.99
CA ILE A 63 -9.79 34.26 -50.14
C ILE A 63 -10.98 33.43 -50.67
N THR A 64 -10.89 32.09 -50.59
CA THR A 64 -11.90 31.15 -51.10
C THR A 64 -12.08 29.92 -50.21
N ALA A 65 -12.55 30.10 -48.97
CA ALA A 65 -13.34 29.09 -48.24
C ALA A 65 -14.04 29.71 -47.03
N ALA A 66 -15.30 30.15 -47.19
CA ALA A 66 -16.19 30.27 -46.03
C ALA A 66 -16.65 28.85 -45.65
N PRO A 67 -16.69 28.47 -44.35
CA PRO A 67 -17.20 27.16 -43.96
C PRO A 67 -18.69 27.06 -44.31
N ALA A 68 -19.05 26.08 -45.13
CA ALA A 68 -20.43 25.86 -45.54
C ALA A 68 -21.27 25.40 -44.34
N ALA A 69 -22.22 26.22 -43.91
CA ALA A 69 -23.15 25.85 -42.85
C ALA A 69 -24.10 24.71 -43.34
N PRO A 70 -24.26 23.62 -42.58
CA PRO A 70 -25.20 22.57 -42.93
C PRO A 70 -26.64 23.06 -42.76
N ALA A 71 -27.43 23.03 -43.84
CA ALA A 71 -28.85 23.39 -43.80
C ALA A 71 -29.70 22.23 -43.25
N ALA A 72 -30.62 22.55 -42.33
CA ALA A 72 -31.36 21.56 -41.54
C ALA A 72 -32.55 20.93 -42.28
N ASN A 73 -32.96 19.73 -41.86
CA ASN A 73 -34.25 19.59 -41.16
C ASN A 73 -34.50 18.23 -40.48
N ALA A 74 -35.48 18.25 -39.57
CA ALA A 74 -36.09 17.18 -38.77
C ALA A 74 -35.50 16.94 -37.36
N SER A 75 -36.22 16.94 -36.23
CA SER A 75 -37.50 17.52 -35.76
C SER A 75 -37.85 16.82 -34.44
N GLN A 76 -38.48 17.53 -33.47
CA GLN A 76 -38.94 17.03 -32.14
C GLN A 76 -37.80 16.73 -31.14
N ALA A 77 -37.63 17.49 -30.05
CA ALA A 77 -38.34 17.46 -28.74
C ALA A 77 -37.73 16.40 -27.77
N THR A 78 -37.53 16.61 -26.45
CA THR A 78 -38.12 17.56 -25.46
C THR A 78 -37.10 18.07 -24.40
N THR A 79 -37.42 19.17 -23.71
CA THR A 79 -36.83 19.61 -22.40
C THR A 79 -37.47 18.82 -21.22
N PRO A 80 -37.16 19.01 -19.89
CA PRO A 80 -36.30 20.01 -19.20
C PRO A 80 -35.45 19.52 -17.98
N THR A 81 -34.79 20.46 -17.25
CA THR A 81 -34.23 20.34 -15.86
C THR A 81 -32.98 19.43 -15.70
N SER A 82 -32.10 19.55 -14.68
CA SER A 82 -32.14 20.30 -13.41
C SER A 82 -30.79 20.91 -12.95
N SER A 83 -30.85 21.71 -11.88
CA SER A 83 -29.79 22.59 -11.32
C SER A 83 -29.02 21.99 -10.12
N SER A 84 -27.79 22.49 -9.87
CA SER A 84 -27.16 22.74 -8.54
C SER A 84 -25.86 23.55 -8.79
N GLN A 85 -25.67 24.78 -8.25
CA GLN A 85 -25.14 25.15 -6.92
C GLN A 85 -23.62 24.90 -6.77
N ASP A 86 -22.78 25.78 -6.18
CA ASP A 86 -22.99 26.95 -5.29
C ASP A 86 -22.36 28.26 -5.85
N LEU A 87 -22.80 29.50 -5.56
CA LEU A 87 -22.92 30.27 -4.28
C LEU A 87 -21.55 30.76 -3.74
N THR A 88 -21.21 32.06 -3.84
CA THR A 88 -21.42 33.12 -2.81
C THR A 88 -20.69 34.41 -3.29
N THR A 89 -20.91 35.69 -2.88
CA THR A 89 -21.95 36.40 -2.08
C THR A 89 -21.85 37.95 -2.26
N VAL A 90 -22.99 38.66 -2.14
CA VAL A 90 -23.18 40.02 -1.54
C VAL A 90 -22.69 41.31 -2.25
N GLY A 91 -23.65 42.26 -2.43
CA GLY A 91 -23.45 43.72 -2.51
C GLY A 91 -23.26 44.34 -3.91
N GLY A 92 -24.05 45.30 -4.42
CA GLY A 92 -25.41 45.72 -4.04
C GLY A 92 -25.66 47.24 -3.94
N THR A 93 -26.01 47.93 -5.03
CA THR A 93 -26.92 49.12 -5.02
C THR A 93 -27.38 49.59 -6.43
N SER A 94 -28.68 49.86 -6.56
CA SER A 94 -29.38 50.90 -7.36
C SER A 94 -29.01 51.23 -8.83
N ARG A 95 -29.97 50.97 -9.73
CA ARG A 95 -30.60 51.88 -10.75
C ARG A 95 -29.76 53.12 -11.21
N ASN A 96 -29.59 53.39 -12.51
CA ASN A 96 -30.69 53.82 -13.40
C ASN A 96 -30.30 53.92 -14.91
N ASP A 97 -31.33 54.01 -15.78
CA ASP A 97 -31.39 54.69 -17.10
C ASP A 97 -30.17 55.52 -17.55
N ARG A 98 -29.70 55.48 -18.82
CA ARG A 98 -30.52 55.83 -20.02
C ARG A 98 -29.79 55.57 -21.36
N PHE A 99 -30.55 55.56 -22.46
CA PHE A 99 -30.04 55.70 -23.83
C PHE A 99 -29.25 57.02 -24.02
N ALA A 100 -28.06 56.95 -24.63
CA ALA A 100 -27.38 58.12 -25.19
C ALA A 100 -26.48 57.78 -26.40
N ARG A 101 -27.04 57.82 -27.61
CA ARG A 101 -26.22 57.86 -28.84
C ARG A 101 -25.39 59.16 -28.84
N LYS A 102 -24.07 59.10 -28.73
CA LYS A 102 -23.20 60.24 -29.08
C LYS A 102 -21.98 59.79 -29.89
N ARG A 103 -21.95 60.30 -31.12
CA ARG A 103 -20.96 60.06 -32.18
C ARG A 103 -19.52 60.20 -31.66
N SER A 104 -18.66 59.32 -32.14
CA SER A 104 -17.21 59.45 -32.08
C SER A 104 -16.79 60.87 -32.48
N LYS A 105 -16.03 61.54 -31.61
CA LYS A 105 -15.29 62.75 -31.97
C LYS A 105 -13.85 62.53 -31.57
N SER A 106 -13.01 62.33 -32.57
CA SER A 106 -11.59 62.03 -32.40
C SER A 106 -10.91 63.11 -31.58
N ARG A 107 -10.16 62.68 -30.55
CA ARG A 107 -9.14 63.50 -29.91
C ARG A 107 -7.95 62.60 -29.62
N SER A 108 -6.91 62.76 -30.42
CA SER A 108 -5.68 61.98 -30.35
C SER A 108 -4.92 62.33 -29.07
N THR A 109 -4.84 61.39 -28.13
CA THR A 109 -3.78 61.35 -27.13
C THR A 109 -2.74 60.35 -27.62
N GLN A 110 -1.61 60.87 -28.08
CA GLN A 110 -0.54 60.10 -28.70
C GLN A 110 0.15 59.25 -27.63
N GLY A 111 -0.15 57.95 -27.65
CA GLY A 111 0.43 56.95 -26.76
C GLY A 111 0.54 55.66 -27.57
N ASP A 112 1.72 55.03 -27.52
CA ASP A 112 2.15 54.06 -28.52
C ASP A 112 1.56 52.66 -28.27
N PHE A 113 0.22 52.54 -28.41
CA PHE A 113 -0.45 51.27 -28.64
C PHE A 113 -0.12 50.73 -30.04
N ARG A 114 1.18 50.51 -30.28
CA ARG A 114 1.64 49.51 -31.23
C ARG A 114 0.94 48.22 -30.84
N ILE A 115 0.21 47.61 -31.77
CA ILE A 115 -0.39 46.29 -31.56
C ILE A 115 0.76 45.28 -31.64
N GLN A 116 1.57 45.25 -30.58
CA GLN A 116 2.60 44.25 -30.38
C GLN A 116 1.88 42.92 -30.21
N LEU A 117 2.28 41.94 -31.03
CA LEU A 117 1.84 40.56 -30.82
C LEU A 117 2.27 40.13 -29.42
N SER A 118 1.37 39.44 -28.73
CA SER A 118 1.71 38.71 -27.50
C SER A 118 2.88 37.78 -27.79
N LEU A 119 3.69 37.47 -26.77
CA LEU A 119 4.78 36.48 -26.90
C LEU A 119 4.22 35.15 -27.43
N GLU A 120 3.03 34.76 -26.99
CA GLU A 120 2.28 33.60 -27.52
C GLU A 120 2.06 33.70 -29.04
N GLN A 121 1.52 34.83 -29.52
CA GLN A 121 1.23 35.05 -30.94
C GLN A 121 2.50 35.14 -31.80
N LYS A 122 3.62 35.60 -31.22
CA LYS A 122 4.94 35.53 -31.87
C LYS A 122 5.40 34.08 -32.00
N ILE A 123 5.27 33.27 -30.94
CA ILE A 123 5.61 31.84 -30.93
C ILE A 123 4.72 31.08 -31.92
N ASP A 124 3.41 31.34 -31.97
CA ASP A 124 2.48 30.76 -32.94
C ASP A 124 2.92 31.02 -34.40
N ILE A 125 3.34 32.25 -34.72
CA ILE A 125 3.83 32.59 -36.06
C ILE A 125 5.19 31.94 -36.33
N ILE A 126 6.14 31.99 -35.40
CA ILE A 126 7.47 31.38 -35.58
C ILE A 126 7.36 29.85 -35.76
N THR A 127 6.51 29.18 -34.99
CA THR A 127 6.29 27.73 -35.08
C THR A 127 5.56 27.33 -36.37
N THR A 128 4.48 28.04 -36.74
CA THR A 128 3.78 27.75 -38.01
C THR A 128 4.65 28.06 -39.23
N GLU A 129 5.45 29.11 -39.21
CA GLU A 129 6.38 29.44 -40.30
C GLU A 129 7.55 28.43 -40.37
N TYR A 130 8.09 28.01 -39.23
CA TYR A 130 9.10 26.94 -39.15
C TYR A 130 8.59 25.62 -39.74
N GLU A 131 7.37 25.21 -39.39
CA GLU A 131 6.75 23.98 -39.91
C GLU A 131 6.45 24.10 -41.42
N GLN A 132 6.00 25.26 -41.90
CA GLN A 132 5.82 25.51 -43.33
C GLN A 132 7.16 25.48 -44.09
N MET A 133 8.22 26.10 -43.58
CA MET A 133 9.56 26.03 -44.16
C MET A 133 10.13 24.60 -44.17
N ARG A 134 9.87 23.82 -43.11
CA ARG A 134 10.24 22.39 -43.02
C ARG A 134 9.50 21.54 -44.07
N ASN A 135 8.21 21.76 -44.23
CA ASN A 135 7.37 21.07 -45.21
C ASN A 135 7.73 21.48 -46.66
N GLU A 136 8.01 22.77 -46.91
CA GLU A 136 8.49 23.25 -48.21
C GLU A 136 9.86 22.64 -48.54
N LYS A 137 10.79 22.60 -47.57
CA LYS A 137 12.09 21.94 -47.74
C LYS A 137 11.93 20.47 -48.15
N SER A 138 11.14 19.68 -47.42
CA SER A 138 10.90 18.26 -47.74
C SER A 138 10.23 18.06 -49.11
N ARG A 139 9.29 18.95 -49.47
CA ARG A 139 8.66 18.95 -50.81
C ARG A 139 9.65 19.30 -51.92
N ARG A 140 10.62 20.19 -51.66
CA ARG A 140 11.69 20.54 -52.62
C ARG A 140 12.74 19.44 -52.73
N GLU A 141 13.09 18.78 -51.64
CA GLU A 141 14.00 17.63 -51.61
C GLU A 141 13.43 16.48 -52.44
N THR A 142 12.21 16.02 -52.15
CA THR A 142 11.52 14.95 -52.90
C THR A 142 11.18 15.30 -54.35
N ALA A 143 11.09 16.59 -54.70
CA ALA A 143 10.94 17.03 -56.09
C ALA A 143 12.30 17.10 -56.83
N ASN A 144 13.39 17.39 -56.12
CA ASN A 144 14.74 17.40 -56.68
C ASN A 144 15.29 15.98 -56.87
N GLU A 145 15.03 15.08 -55.91
CA GLU A 145 15.32 13.63 -55.97
C GLU A 145 14.73 13.02 -57.25
N LYS A 146 13.40 13.12 -57.44
CA LYS A 146 12.70 12.66 -58.66
C LYS A 146 13.24 13.27 -59.97
N LYS A 147 13.82 14.47 -59.90
CA LYS A 147 14.46 15.10 -61.07
C LYS A 147 15.88 14.58 -61.30
N MET A 148 16.60 14.25 -60.24
CA MET A 148 17.90 13.57 -60.30
C MET A 148 17.73 12.18 -60.91
N ASP A 149 16.77 11.40 -60.41
CA ASP A 149 16.42 10.06 -60.91
C ASP A 149 16.10 10.10 -62.42
N GLN A 150 15.33 11.10 -62.86
CA GLN A 150 14.99 11.29 -64.27
C GLN A 150 16.22 11.65 -65.12
N LEU A 151 17.10 12.55 -64.63
CA LEU A 151 18.30 12.95 -65.37
C LEU A 151 19.34 11.81 -65.43
N GLU A 152 19.43 10.98 -64.39
CA GLU A 152 20.25 9.77 -64.38
C GLU A 152 19.69 8.72 -65.36
N SER A 153 18.38 8.48 -65.35
CA SER A 153 17.72 7.59 -66.33
C SER A 153 17.80 8.11 -67.78
N ASP A 154 17.76 9.42 -67.99
CA ASP A 154 17.91 10.03 -69.33
C ASP A 154 19.37 9.91 -69.81
N ALA A 155 20.33 10.08 -68.90
CA ALA A 155 21.75 9.88 -69.19
C ALA A 155 22.05 8.41 -69.53
N GLU A 156 21.60 7.45 -68.71
CA GLU A 156 21.72 6.02 -69.01
C GLU A 156 21.09 5.64 -70.36
N TRP A 157 19.92 6.21 -70.68
CA TRP A 157 19.25 5.95 -71.95
C TRP A 157 20.06 6.47 -73.15
N ILE A 158 20.59 7.70 -73.08
CA ILE A 158 21.48 8.26 -74.10
C ILE A 158 22.73 7.37 -74.25
N ASP A 159 23.32 6.94 -73.13
CA ASP A 159 24.52 6.13 -73.11
C ASP A 159 24.28 4.72 -73.71
N ILE A 160 23.06 4.18 -73.64
CA ILE A 160 22.66 2.94 -74.30
C ILE A 160 22.39 3.15 -75.81
N GLU A 161 21.68 4.22 -76.18
CA GLU A 161 21.32 4.51 -77.57
C GLU A 161 22.56 4.85 -78.42
N ILE A 162 23.55 5.56 -77.86
CA ILE A 162 24.87 5.77 -78.49
C ILE A 162 25.52 4.43 -78.83
N LYS A 163 25.48 3.46 -77.92
CA LYS A 163 26.10 2.13 -78.13
C LYS A 163 25.36 1.29 -79.18
N ASP A 164 24.03 1.40 -79.33
CA ASP A 164 23.32 0.79 -80.47
C ASP A 164 23.68 1.51 -81.79
N PHE A 165 23.82 2.83 -81.80
CA PHE A 165 24.23 3.56 -83.01
C PHE A 165 25.65 3.21 -83.46
N GLU A 166 26.63 3.14 -82.54
CA GLU A 166 28.00 2.72 -82.86
C GLU A 166 28.04 1.28 -83.39
N ALA A 167 27.33 0.36 -82.72
CA ALA A 167 27.22 -1.02 -83.18
C ALA A 167 26.54 -1.13 -84.56
N ALA A 168 25.49 -0.34 -84.81
CA ALA A 168 24.78 -0.28 -86.09
C ALA A 168 25.67 0.24 -87.22
N ILE A 169 26.46 1.28 -86.97
CA ILE A 169 27.40 1.85 -87.94
C ILE A 169 28.49 0.83 -88.29
N ALA A 170 29.05 0.14 -87.29
CA ALA A 170 30.02 -0.93 -87.52
C ALA A 170 29.43 -2.13 -88.30
N GLU A 171 28.21 -2.54 -87.96
CA GLU A 171 27.47 -3.61 -88.66
C GLU A 171 27.12 -3.21 -90.11
N PHE A 172 26.73 -1.95 -90.33
CA PHE A 172 26.45 -1.40 -91.65
C PHE A 172 27.72 -1.33 -92.51
N HIS A 173 28.85 -0.83 -92.00
CA HIS A 173 30.11 -0.80 -92.74
C HIS A 173 30.60 -2.20 -93.11
N LYS A 174 30.51 -3.17 -92.20
CA LYS A 174 30.78 -4.58 -92.46
C LYS A 174 29.87 -5.14 -93.56
N THR A 175 28.58 -4.80 -93.52
CA THR A 175 27.61 -5.16 -94.56
C THR A 175 27.97 -4.52 -95.90
N GLN A 176 28.30 -3.23 -95.92
CA GLN A 176 28.70 -2.46 -97.10
C GLN A 176 29.94 -3.06 -97.77
N GLU A 177 31.00 -3.38 -97.01
CA GLU A 177 32.19 -4.06 -97.51
C GLU A 177 31.85 -5.44 -98.09
N SER A 178 31.05 -6.25 -97.37
CA SER A 178 30.58 -7.56 -97.85
C SER A 178 29.66 -7.47 -99.08
N SER A 179 29.15 -6.28 -99.40
CA SER A 179 28.25 -6.01 -100.52
C SER A 179 28.97 -5.60 -101.80
N ILE A 180 30.28 -5.35 -101.76
CA ILE A 180 31.08 -5.11 -102.98
C ILE A 180 31.36 -6.45 -103.67
N ASP A 181 30.96 -6.60 -104.94
CA ASP A 181 31.38 -7.75 -105.75
C ASP A 181 32.89 -7.67 -106.02
N LYS A 182 33.62 -8.69 -105.53
CA LYS A 182 35.08 -8.81 -105.66
C LYS A 182 35.57 -8.89 -107.12
N ARG A 183 34.69 -9.13 -108.10
CA ARG A 183 35.05 -9.21 -109.53
C ARG A 183 34.71 -7.95 -110.33
N THR A 184 33.65 -7.23 -109.99
CA THR A 184 33.23 -6.00 -110.72
C THR A 184 33.40 -4.71 -109.93
N HIS A 185 33.77 -4.78 -108.65
CA HIS A 185 33.86 -3.66 -107.69
C HIS A 185 32.56 -2.84 -107.56
N LYS A 186 31.41 -3.40 -107.97
CA LYS A 186 30.09 -2.78 -107.83
C LYS A 186 29.40 -3.24 -106.55
N VAL A 187 28.59 -2.36 -105.96
CA VAL A 187 27.78 -2.66 -104.77
C VAL A 187 26.53 -3.45 -105.16
N VAL A 188 26.29 -4.56 -104.48
CA VAL A 188 25.09 -5.40 -104.60
C VAL A 188 24.01 -4.83 -103.67
N GLY A 189 23.11 -4.01 -104.23
CA GLY A 189 22.05 -3.31 -103.48
C GLY A 189 21.20 -4.25 -102.61
N GLU A 190 20.84 -5.43 -103.13
CA GLU A 190 20.01 -6.42 -102.44
C GLU A 190 20.52 -6.82 -101.04
N LYS A 191 21.85 -6.80 -100.80
CA LYS A 191 22.43 -7.07 -99.49
C LYS A 191 22.22 -5.92 -98.49
N ILE A 192 22.27 -4.68 -99.00
CA ILE A 192 22.03 -3.47 -98.22
C ILE A 192 20.53 -3.33 -97.91
N ASP A 193 19.66 -3.60 -98.89
CA ASP A 193 18.20 -3.65 -98.71
C ASP A 193 17.82 -4.69 -97.65
N ARG A 194 18.42 -5.90 -97.73
CA ARG A 194 18.20 -6.98 -96.77
C ARG A 194 18.64 -6.59 -95.35
N TYR A 195 19.79 -5.92 -95.19
CA TYR A 195 20.23 -5.39 -93.90
C TYR A 195 19.19 -4.42 -93.30
N PHE A 196 18.67 -3.48 -94.09
CA PHE A 196 17.66 -2.54 -93.58
C PHE A 196 16.35 -3.25 -93.20
N VAL A 197 15.89 -4.22 -94.01
CA VAL A 197 14.70 -5.04 -93.69
C VAL A 197 14.91 -5.86 -92.40
N GLU A 198 16.07 -6.49 -92.23
CA GLU A 198 16.39 -7.27 -91.04
C GLU A 198 16.53 -6.37 -89.79
N ARG A 199 17.17 -5.19 -89.90
CA ARG A 199 17.33 -4.25 -88.77
C ARG A 199 16.04 -3.51 -88.39
N ILE A 200 15.11 -3.30 -89.33
CA ILE A 200 13.74 -2.87 -89.01
C ILE A 200 13.04 -3.97 -88.19
N LYS A 201 13.07 -5.22 -88.67
CA LYS A 201 12.42 -6.37 -88.03
C LYS A 201 12.95 -6.67 -86.61
N THR A 202 14.25 -6.50 -86.36
CA THR A 202 14.81 -6.64 -85.00
C THR A 202 14.36 -5.52 -84.07
N ARG A 203 14.32 -4.26 -84.55
CA ARG A 203 13.78 -3.13 -83.79
C ARG A 203 12.28 -3.27 -83.49
N GLU A 204 11.47 -3.74 -84.44
CA GLU A 204 10.05 -4.09 -84.20
C GLU A 204 9.88 -5.18 -83.12
N SER A 205 10.71 -6.23 -83.15
CA SER A 205 10.74 -7.27 -82.12
C SER A 205 11.10 -6.71 -80.75
N LEU A 206 12.05 -5.78 -80.67
CA LEU A 206 12.42 -5.10 -79.43
C LEU A 206 11.29 -4.21 -78.90
N ILE A 207 10.66 -3.41 -79.76
CA ILE A 207 9.52 -2.55 -79.41
C ILE A 207 8.38 -3.36 -78.80
N ASN A 208 8.06 -4.53 -79.37
CA ASN A 208 7.01 -5.39 -78.82
C ASN A 208 7.39 -5.98 -77.45
N LYS A 209 8.63 -6.47 -77.27
CA LYS A 209 9.12 -6.92 -75.95
C LYS A 209 9.08 -5.82 -74.89
N LEU A 210 9.41 -4.58 -75.26
CA LEU A 210 9.34 -3.42 -74.37
C LEU A 210 7.90 -3.03 -74.02
N ARG A 211 6.97 -3.10 -74.98
CA ARG A 211 5.52 -2.92 -74.73
C ARG A 211 4.98 -3.97 -73.78
N ASP A 212 5.33 -5.24 -73.98
CA ASP A 212 4.92 -6.35 -73.10
C ASP A 212 5.44 -6.14 -71.67
N ARG A 213 6.73 -5.82 -71.52
CA ARG A 213 7.36 -5.51 -70.21
C ARG A 213 6.72 -4.29 -69.55
N SER A 214 6.47 -3.22 -70.30
CA SER A 214 5.76 -2.02 -69.79
C SER A 214 4.35 -2.36 -69.32
N SER A 215 3.62 -3.20 -70.06
CA SER A 215 2.29 -3.67 -69.64
C SER A 215 2.35 -4.53 -68.36
N GLY A 216 3.40 -5.35 -68.21
CA GLY A 216 3.65 -6.16 -67.02
C GLY A 216 3.92 -5.31 -65.79
N LEU A 217 4.84 -4.33 -65.91
CA LEU A 217 5.17 -3.39 -64.83
C LEU A 217 3.96 -2.54 -64.43
N LYS A 218 3.14 -2.05 -65.39
CA LYS A 218 1.89 -1.34 -65.08
C LYS A 218 0.90 -2.20 -64.29
N ARG A 219 0.74 -3.49 -64.63
CA ARG A 219 -0.08 -4.43 -63.84
C ARG A 219 0.51 -4.73 -62.46
N GLN A 220 1.83 -4.68 -62.30
CA GLN A 220 2.49 -4.85 -61.02
C GLN A 220 2.34 -3.61 -60.12
N ILE A 221 2.47 -2.40 -60.69
CA ILE A 221 2.23 -1.13 -59.99
C ILE A 221 0.80 -1.10 -59.42
N VAL A 222 -0.23 -1.29 -60.25
CA VAL A 222 -1.64 -1.29 -59.79
C VAL A 222 -1.90 -2.35 -58.71
N ARG A 223 -1.24 -3.51 -58.77
CA ARG A 223 -1.32 -4.53 -57.72
C ARG A 223 -0.68 -4.05 -56.41
N LEU A 224 0.50 -3.44 -56.46
CA LEU A 224 1.20 -2.93 -55.29
C LEU A 224 0.49 -1.71 -54.69
N GLU A 225 -0.07 -0.81 -55.51
CA GLU A 225 -0.93 0.29 -55.08
C GLU A 225 -2.19 -0.23 -54.37
N THR A 226 -2.83 -1.28 -54.92
CA THR A 226 -3.99 -1.92 -54.27
C THR A 226 -3.60 -2.59 -52.95
N GLN A 227 -2.44 -3.25 -52.88
CA GLN A 227 -1.94 -3.87 -51.64
C GLN A 227 -1.47 -2.84 -50.61
N LEU A 228 -0.98 -1.69 -51.05
CA LEU A 228 -0.63 -0.56 -50.19
C LEU A 228 -1.91 0.03 -49.61
N ARG A 229 -2.90 0.38 -50.45
CA ARG A 229 -4.22 0.85 -49.99
C ARG A 229 -4.88 -0.13 -49.03
N GLN A 230 -4.87 -1.43 -49.33
CA GLN A 230 -5.43 -2.44 -48.41
C GLN A 230 -4.69 -2.52 -47.07
N LYS A 231 -3.40 -2.16 -47.02
CA LYS A 231 -2.63 -2.05 -45.77
C LYS A 231 -2.81 -0.71 -45.07
N GLU A 232 -3.06 0.36 -45.81
CA GLU A 232 -3.42 1.68 -45.28
C GLU A 232 -4.81 1.59 -44.64
N GLU A 233 -5.82 1.12 -45.38
CA GLU A 233 -7.17 0.82 -44.88
C GLU A 233 -7.12 -0.13 -43.66
N MET A 234 -6.38 -1.24 -43.73
CA MET A 234 -6.22 -2.15 -42.57
C MET A 234 -5.41 -1.53 -41.41
N GLY A 235 -4.56 -0.53 -41.67
CA GLY A 235 -3.89 0.26 -40.65
C GLY A 235 -4.85 1.27 -39.97
N GLU A 236 -5.74 1.86 -40.75
CA GLU A 236 -6.82 2.76 -40.29
C GLU A 236 -7.97 2.00 -39.60
N THR A 237 -8.08 0.68 -39.74
CA THR A 237 -9.08 -0.13 -38.99
C THR A 237 -8.85 -0.23 -37.47
N LEU A 238 -7.84 0.47 -36.91
CA LEU A 238 -7.95 0.96 -35.53
C LEU A 238 -8.55 2.38 -35.58
N HIS A 239 -9.86 2.46 -35.74
CA HIS A 239 -10.54 3.74 -35.92
C HIS A 239 -10.47 4.57 -34.63
N GLU A 240 -10.64 5.89 -34.74
CA GLU A 240 -10.86 6.76 -33.58
C GLU A 240 -12.04 6.28 -32.71
N VAL A 241 -13.05 5.66 -33.35
CA VAL A 241 -14.19 5.00 -32.69
C VAL A 241 -13.75 3.82 -31.81
N ASP A 242 -12.79 3.00 -32.25
CA ASP A 242 -12.28 1.86 -31.47
C ASP A 242 -11.44 2.35 -30.29
N PHE A 243 -10.67 3.43 -30.48
CA PHE A 243 -9.92 4.08 -29.40
C PHE A 243 -10.86 4.74 -28.37
N HIS A 244 -11.93 5.40 -28.82
CA HIS A 244 -12.96 5.95 -27.93
C HIS A 244 -13.77 4.85 -27.22
N GLN A 245 -14.08 3.74 -27.88
CA GLN A 245 -14.71 2.58 -27.25
C GLN A 245 -13.81 2.02 -26.15
N LEU A 246 -12.51 1.86 -26.41
CA LEU A 246 -11.54 1.42 -25.40
C LEU A 246 -11.41 2.41 -24.24
N GLN A 247 -11.46 3.73 -24.49
CA GLN A 247 -11.50 4.76 -23.44
C GLN A 247 -12.77 4.67 -22.60
N ILE A 248 -13.93 4.47 -23.23
CA ILE A 248 -15.23 4.32 -22.56
C ILE A 248 -15.25 3.05 -21.70
N GLU A 249 -14.78 1.92 -22.22
CA GLU A 249 -14.67 0.68 -21.46
C GLU A 249 -13.68 0.81 -20.29
N ASN A 250 -12.49 1.37 -20.53
CA ASN A 250 -11.50 1.60 -19.47
C ASN A 250 -12.08 2.46 -18.34
N LYS A 251 -12.79 3.54 -18.68
CA LYS A 251 -13.51 4.37 -17.71
C LYS A 251 -14.59 3.59 -16.97
N GLN A 252 -15.43 2.82 -17.66
CA GLN A 252 -16.46 1.98 -17.01
C GLN A 252 -15.85 0.94 -16.06
N TYR A 253 -14.68 0.37 -16.39
CA TYR A 253 -13.95 -0.52 -15.49
C TYR A 253 -13.37 0.24 -14.28
N LEU A 254 -12.86 1.46 -14.45
CA LEU A 254 -12.39 2.30 -13.33
C LEU A 254 -13.54 2.69 -12.38
N ASP A 255 -14.64 3.24 -12.92
CA ASP A 255 -15.83 3.61 -12.16
C ASP A 255 -16.34 2.40 -11.33
N LYS A 256 -16.34 1.19 -11.94
CA LYS A 256 -16.76 -0.06 -11.31
C LYS A 256 -15.74 -0.64 -10.32
N ILE A 257 -14.44 -0.39 -10.51
CA ILE A 257 -13.41 -0.70 -9.50
C ILE A 257 -13.64 0.18 -8.27
N ASP A 258 -13.97 1.46 -8.44
CA ASP A 258 -14.21 2.37 -7.32
C ASP A 258 -15.53 2.09 -6.58
N GLU A 259 -16.61 1.70 -7.28
CA GLU A 259 -17.80 1.11 -6.65
C GLU A 259 -17.42 -0.06 -5.71
N LYS A 260 -16.60 -1.00 -6.20
CA LYS A 260 -16.18 -2.18 -5.43
C LYS A 260 -15.19 -1.82 -4.31
N ASN A 261 -14.36 -0.79 -4.48
CA ASN A 261 -13.51 -0.25 -3.41
C ASN A 261 -14.37 0.35 -2.28
N VAL A 262 -15.42 1.11 -2.61
CA VAL A 262 -16.35 1.68 -1.62
C VAL A 262 -17.11 0.58 -0.88
N GLU A 263 -17.67 -0.41 -1.58
CA GLU A 263 -18.28 -1.59 -0.96
C GLU A 263 -17.31 -2.32 -0.01
N LEU A 264 -16.06 -2.55 -0.45
CA LEU A 264 -15.03 -3.22 0.34
C LEU A 264 -14.66 -2.43 1.61
N ILE A 265 -14.61 -1.10 1.54
CA ILE A 265 -14.37 -0.23 2.70
C ILE A 265 -15.55 -0.28 3.69
N LEU A 266 -16.79 -0.24 3.19
CA LEU A 266 -17.99 -0.36 4.02
C LEU A 266 -18.04 -1.73 4.71
N LEU A 267 -17.77 -2.82 3.99
CA LEU A 267 -17.74 -4.17 4.54
C LEU A 267 -16.61 -4.34 5.57
N LYS A 268 -15.39 -3.86 5.28
CA LYS A 268 -14.28 -3.82 6.26
C LYS A 268 -14.67 -3.07 7.54
N ARG A 269 -15.38 -1.94 7.42
CA ARG A 269 -15.89 -1.16 8.58
C ARG A 269 -16.97 -1.93 9.35
N GLN A 270 -17.83 -2.69 8.67
CA GLN A 270 -18.83 -3.54 9.32
C GLN A 270 -18.19 -4.73 10.06
N VAL A 271 -17.21 -5.40 9.44
CA VAL A 271 -16.42 -6.46 10.09
C VAL A 271 -15.68 -5.91 11.31
N GLY A 272 -15.02 -4.75 11.19
CA GLY A 272 -14.33 -4.10 12.32
C GLY A 272 -15.27 -3.81 13.50
N LYS A 273 -16.49 -3.33 13.25
CA LYS A 273 -17.53 -3.17 14.29
C LYS A 273 -17.93 -4.51 14.90
N ALA A 274 -18.17 -5.54 14.09
CA ALA A 274 -18.57 -6.86 14.56
C ALA A 274 -17.48 -7.50 15.45
N THR A 275 -16.21 -7.41 15.05
CA THR A 275 -15.05 -7.84 15.87
C THR A 275 -14.94 -7.05 17.16
N GLN A 276 -15.19 -5.73 17.15
CA GLN A 276 -15.18 -4.93 18.38
C GLN A 276 -16.30 -5.37 19.35
N SER A 277 -17.52 -5.62 18.86
CA SER A 277 -18.61 -6.15 19.68
C SER A 277 -18.32 -7.56 20.21
N LEU A 278 -17.77 -8.44 19.38
CA LEU A 278 -17.37 -9.80 19.78
C LEU A 278 -16.31 -9.78 20.90
N ASN A 279 -15.31 -8.90 20.79
CA ASN A 279 -14.30 -8.73 21.83
C ASN A 279 -14.92 -8.20 23.13
N ARG A 280 -15.85 -7.25 23.09
CA ARG A 280 -16.58 -6.78 24.29
C ARG A 280 -17.34 -7.92 24.96
N PHE A 281 -18.12 -8.70 24.21
CA PHE A 281 -18.85 -9.84 24.78
C PHE A 281 -17.91 -10.91 25.34
N LYS A 282 -16.74 -11.13 24.72
CA LYS A 282 -15.70 -12.02 25.25
C LYS A 282 -15.10 -11.50 26.57
N ASP A 283 -14.84 -10.20 26.67
CA ASP A 283 -14.31 -9.57 27.88
C ASP A 283 -15.33 -9.55 29.03
N ASP A 284 -16.61 -9.30 28.73
CA ASP A 284 -17.70 -9.35 29.71
C ASP A 284 -17.98 -10.78 30.18
N LEU A 285 -17.94 -11.78 29.29
CA LEU A 285 -17.99 -13.20 29.66
C LEU A 285 -16.79 -13.60 30.54
N ASN A 286 -15.57 -13.13 30.20
CA ASN A 286 -14.37 -13.35 31.01
C ASN A 286 -14.42 -12.67 32.40
N ARG A 287 -15.21 -11.60 32.56
CA ARG A 287 -15.51 -11.00 33.88
C ARG A 287 -16.46 -11.91 34.65
N GLN A 288 -17.60 -12.27 34.06
CA GLN A 288 -18.59 -13.15 34.69
C GLN A 288 -18.00 -14.50 35.12
N ILE A 289 -17.10 -15.10 34.33
CA ILE A 289 -16.39 -16.34 34.69
C ILE A 289 -15.50 -16.15 35.94
N LYS A 290 -14.84 -14.99 36.08
CA LYS A 290 -14.02 -14.68 37.28
C LYS A 290 -14.91 -14.41 38.50
N ASP A 291 -16.02 -13.70 38.32
CA ASP A 291 -16.96 -13.38 39.38
C ASP A 291 -17.62 -14.67 39.93
N LEU A 292 -18.00 -15.59 39.03
CA LEU A 292 -18.48 -16.93 39.40
C LEU A 292 -17.41 -17.72 40.18
N LEU A 293 -16.15 -17.68 39.74
CA LEU A 293 -15.06 -18.39 40.41
C LEU A 293 -14.74 -17.82 41.81
N ASP A 294 -14.84 -16.50 42.02
CA ASP A 294 -14.78 -15.90 43.37
C ASP A 294 -15.97 -16.34 44.23
N ILE A 295 -17.17 -16.35 43.67
CA ILE A 295 -18.39 -16.79 44.36
C ILE A 295 -18.27 -18.27 44.76
N GLU A 296 -17.79 -19.16 43.89
CA GLU A 296 -17.51 -20.57 44.20
C GLU A 296 -16.47 -20.71 45.33
N GLN A 297 -15.37 -19.95 45.28
CA GLN A 297 -14.40 -19.93 46.38
C GLN A 297 -15.00 -19.42 47.70
N ARG A 298 -15.90 -18.44 47.66
CA ARG A 298 -16.56 -17.88 48.84
C ARG A 298 -17.62 -18.82 49.41
N ILE A 299 -18.38 -19.51 48.57
CA ILE A 299 -19.29 -20.59 48.98
C ILE A 299 -18.48 -21.73 49.61
N SER A 300 -17.38 -22.16 49.00
CA SER A 300 -16.50 -23.18 49.59
C SER A 300 -15.95 -22.75 50.96
N LYS A 301 -15.47 -21.50 51.09
CA LYS A 301 -15.01 -20.94 52.38
C LYS A 301 -16.16 -20.90 53.42
N GLN A 302 -17.36 -20.48 53.04
CA GLN A 302 -18.51 -20.44 53.95
C GLN A 302 -18.99 -21.84 54.35
N ASN A 303 -19.04 -22.81 53.45
CA ASN A 303 -19.42 -24.19 53.78
C ASN A 303 -18.43 -24.81 54.79
N ASN A 304 -17.13 -24.52 54.65
CA ASN A 304 -16.11 -24.94 55.62
C ASN A 304 -16.28 -24.25 56.99
N LEU A 305 -16.62 -22.96 57.02
CA LEU A 305 -16.93 -22.25 58.28
C LEU A 305 -18.23 -22.75 58.91
N HIS A 306 -19.25 -23.06 58.11
CA HIS A 306 -20.54 -23.56 58.58
C HIS A 306 -20.40 -24.95 59.20
N GLY A 307 -19.76 -25.90 58.53
CA GLY A 307 -19.52 -27.25 59.08
C GLY A 307 -18.66 -27.24 60.35
N ARG A 308 -17.75 -26.26 60.51
CA ARG A 308 -17.06 -26.01 61.78
C ARG A 308 -18.00 -25.51 62.88
N ALA A 309 -18.84 -24.51 62.58
CA ALA A 309 -19.81 -23.98 63.54
C ALA A 309 -20.88 -25.03 63.92
N GLU A 310 -21.28 -25.90 63.00
CA GLU A 310 -22.14 -27.04 63.28
C GLU A 310 -21.46 -28.04 64.23
N GLN A 311 -20.19 -28.38 64.02
CA GLN A 311 -19.43 -29.23 64.95
C GLN A 311 -19.27 -28.57 66.33
N GLU A 312 -18.88 -27.28 66.38
CA GLU A 312 -18.73 -26.51 67.62
C GLU A 312 -20.08 -26.42 68.39
N MET A 313 -21.22 -26.37 67.68
CA MET A 313 -22.58 -26.45 68.27
C MET A 313 -22.94 -27.86 68.77
N ILE A 314 -22.55 -28.91 68.04
CA ILE A 314 -22.73 -30.32 68.46
C ILE A 314 -21.93 -30.59 69.74
N ASP A 315 -20.69 -30.12 69.81
CA ASP A 315 -19.82 -30.28 70.98
C ASP A 315 -20.36 -29.47 72.18
N ALA A 316 -20.80 -28.23 71.94
CA ALA A 316 -21.40 -27.39 72.98
C ALA A 316 -22.72 -27.96 73.53
N THR A 317 -23.57 -28.57 72.70
CA THR A 317 -24.83 -29.19 73.15
C THR A 317 -24.61 -30.52 73.88
N GLN A 318 -23.57 -31.28 73.52
CA GLN A 318 -23.11 -32.43 74.30
C GLN A 318 -22.60 -32.00 75.69
N GLU A 319 -21.76 -30.96 75.75
CA GLU A 319 -21.24 -30.44 77.01
C GLU A 319 -22.34 -29.81 77.88
N GLN A 320 -23.27 -29.06 77.30
CA GLN A 320 -24.47 -28.58 77.98
C GLN A 320 -25.28 -29.74 78.57
N SER A 321 -25.42 -30.84 77.83
CA SER A 321 -26.11 -32.06 78.31
C SER A 321 -25.35 -32.77 79.44
N ARG A 322 -24.00 -32.71 79.44
CA ARG A 322 -23.15 -33.23 80.51
C ARG A 322 -23.26 -32.37 81.78
N VAL A 323 -23.18 -31.06 81.62
CA VAL A 323 -23.32 -30.08 82.72
C VAL A 323 -24.73 -30.13 83.31
N ALA A 324 -25.78 -30.26 82.49
CA ALA A 324 -27.16 -30.39 82.97
C ALA A 324 -27.38 -31.64 83.84
N LYS A 325 -26.78 -32.78 83.48
CA LYS A 325 -26.80 -33.99 84.32
C LYS A 325 -26.10 -33.79 85.66
N ILE A 326 -24.91 -33.16 85.65
CA ILE A 326 -24.16 -32.86 86.87
C ILE A 326 -24.93 -31.86 87.75
N HIS A 327 -25.51 -30.81 87.16
CA HIS A 327 -26.35 -29.86 87.87
C HIS A 327 -27.61 -30.52 88.46
N SER A 328 -28.25 -31.45 87.73
CA SER A 328 -29.40 -32.18 88.24
C SER A 328 -29.05 -33.04 89.46
N HIS A 329 -27.89 -33.72 89.43
CA HIS A 329 -27.44 -34.54 90.56
C HIS A 329 -26.94 -33.69 91.75
N LEU A 330 -26.30 -32.55 91.49
CA LEU A 330 -25.96 -31.59 92.55
C LEU A 330 -27.21 -30.96 93.17
N ALA A 331 -28.25 -30.68 92.38
CA ALA A 331 -29.52 -30.17 92.87
C ALA A 331 -30.22 -31.19 93.78
N GLU A 332 -30.31 -32.45 93.32
CA GLU A 332 -30.77 -33.61 94.11
C GLU A 332 -29.99 -33.74 95.43
N GLN A 333 -28.66 -33.68 95.39
CA GLN A 333 -27.82 -33.69 96.60
C GLN A 333 -28.10 -32.49 97.53
N THR A 334 -28.40 -31.29 97.00
CA THR A 334 -28.77 -30.13 97.84
C THR A 334 -30.20 -30.15 98.36
N GLU A 335 -31.09 -30.95 97.76
CA GLU A 335 -32.46 -31.18 98.22
C GLU A 335 -32.51 -32.29 99.28
N GLU A 336 -31.69 -33.33 99.15
CA GLU A 336 -31.49 -34.38 100.17
C GLU A 336 -30.66 -33.88 101.38
N TYR A 337 -29.78 -32.89 101.18
CA TYR A 337 -28.94 -32.32 102.25
C TYR A 337 -29.71 -31.35 103.17
N GLU A 338 -30.55 -31.88 104.05
CA GLU A 338 -31.04 -31.15 105.21
C GLU A 338 -29.90 -30.95 106.22
N VAL A 339 -29.62 -29.70 106.60
CA VAL A 339 -28.55 -29.36 107.57
C VAL A 339 -28.92 -29.95 108.94
N PRO A 340 -28.15 -30.92 109.49
CA PRO A 340 -28.52 -31.53 110.76
C PRO A 340 -28.45 -30.52 111.91
N ASP A 341 -29.48 -30.50 112.76
CA ASP A 341 -29.48 -29.66 113.96
C ASP A 341 -28.18 -29.85 114.76
N VAL A 342 -27.60 -28.73 115.20
CA VAL A 342 -26.30 -28.68 115.89
C VAL A 342 -26.32 -29.55 117.14
N LEU A 343 -27.44 -29.58 117.88
CA LEU A 343 -27.57 -30.44 119.05
C LEU A 343 -27.60 -31.92 118.67
N ASP A 344 -28.21 -32.29 117.53
CA ASP A 344 -28.27 -33.66 117.06
C ASP A 344 -26.94 -34.16 116.47
N TYR A 345 -26.20 -33.28 115.79
CA TYR A 345 -24.79 -33.56 115.43
C TYR A 345 -23.93 -33.76 116.69
N VAL A 346 -24.05 -32.89 117.69
CA VAL A 346 -23.31 -33.02 118.96
C VAL A 346 -23.71 -34.30 119.72
N LYS A 347 -25.00 -34.66 119.78
CA LYS A 347 -25.46 -35.95 120.33
C LYS A 347 -24.83 -37.14 119.61
N LYS A 348 -24.87 -37.17 118.27
CA LYS A 348 -24.29 -38.25 117.45
C LYS A 348 -22.77 -38.32 117.60
N LYS A 349 -22.08 -37.17 117.72
CA LYS A 349 -20.63 -37.10 117.95
C LYS A 349 -20.23 -37.55 119.37
N ALA A 350 -21.02 -37.20 120.39
CA ALA A 350 -20.83 -37.69 121.75
C ALA A 350 -21.14 -39.19 121.87
N LEU A 351 -22.14 -39.69 121.15
CA LEU A 351 -22.45 -41.12 121.07
C LEU A 351 -21.32 -41.90 120.39
N LEU A 352 -20.75 -41.40 119.29
CA LEU A 352 -19.54 -41.95 118.69
C LEU A 352 -18.39 -42.01 119.70
N TYR A 353 -18.08 -40.91 120.38
CA TYR A 353 -17.01 -40.86 121.38
C TYR A 353 -17.22 -41.82 122.56
N ASN A 354 -18.47 -42.01 122.99
CA ASN A 354 -18.82 -42.98 124.02
C ASN A 354 -18.67 -44.43 123.51
N LEU A 355 -19.05 -44.72 122.26
CA LEU A 355 -18.85 -46.04 121.64
C LEU A 355 -17.36 -46.34 121.40
N GLU A 356 -16.56 -45.37 120.95
CA GLU A 356 -15.10 -45.47 120.83
C GLU A 356 -14.47 -45.79 122.19
N ARG A 357 -14.90 -45.08 123.25
CA ARG A 357 -14.46 -45.33 124.64
C ARG A 357 -14.91 -46.70 125.17
N ASP A 358 -16.12 -47.14 124.86
CA ASP A 358 -16.60 -48.47 125.25
C ASP A 358 -15.86 -49.57 124.48
N CYS A 359 -15.55 -49.37 123.20
CA CYS A 359 -14.65 -50.25 122.43
C CYS A 359 -13.28 -50.37 123.10
N GLU A 360 -12.61 -49.26 123.43
CA GLU A 360 -11.36 -49.27 124.20
C GLU A 360 -11.48 -50.02 125.55
N VAL A 361 -12.61 -49.88 126.24
CA VAL A 361 -12.87 -50.56 127.52
C VAL A 361 -13.10 -52.06 127.30
N TRP A 362 -13.74 -52.47 126.21
CA TRP A 362 -13.94 -53.87 125.85
C TRP A 362 -12.65 -54.54 125.34
N GLU A 363 -11.85 -53.86 124.52
CA GLU A 363 -10.50 -54.30 124.14
C GLU A 363 -9.63 -54.54 125.37
N ARG A 364 -9.59 -53.57 126.29
CA ARG A 364 -8.82 -53.65 127.54
C ARG A 364 -9.36 -54.73 128.50
N LYS A 365 -10.67 -55.02 128.50
CA LYS A 365 -11.24 -56.19 129.19
C LYS A 365 -10.84 -57.51 128.54
N VAL A 366 -10.82 -57.58 127.21
CA VAL A 366 -10.37 -58.77 126.45
C VAL A 366 -8.88 -59.02 126.69
N GLU A 367 -8.06 -57.97 126.75
CA GLU A 367 -6.64 -58.06 127.11
C GLU A 367 -6.44 -58.60 128.54
N ILE A 368 -7.19 -58.08 129.53
CA ILE A 368 -7.18 -58.60 130.91
C ILE A 368 -7.63 -60.07 130.96
N ALA A 369 -8.68 -60.44 130.21
CA ALA A 369 -9.15 -61.83 130.13
C ALA A 369 -8.11 -62.75 129.46
N ALA A 370 -7.41 -62.28 128.44
CA ALA A 370 -6.31 -63.00 127.79
C ALA A 370 -5.11 -63.17 128.75
N MET A 371 -4.75 -62.14 129.53
CA MET A 371 -3.73 -62.24 130.57
C MET A 371 -4.12 -63.21 131.69
N ALA A 372 -5.38 -63.20 132.14
CA ALA A 372 -5.89 -64.15 133.13
C ALA A 372 -5.88 -65.59 132.61
N LEU A 373 -6.26 -65.81 131.34
CA LEU A 373 -6.15 -67.09 130.67
C LEU A 373 -4.68 -67.55 130.52
N GLN A 374 -3.76 -66.61 130.26
CA GLN A 374 -2.32 -66.89 130.19
C GLN A 374 -1.76 -67.28 131.57
N GLN A 375 -2.12 -66.57 132.65
CA GLN A 375 -1.74 -66.95 134.01
C GLN A 375 -2.32 -68.31 134.40
N SER A 376 -3.60 -68.57 134.09
CA SER A 376 -4.22 -69.88 134.32
C SER A 376 -3.51 -71.00 133.55
N LYS A 377 -3.14 -70.78 132.28
CA LYS A 377 -2.30 -71.71 131.50
C LYS A 377 -0.92 -71.92 132.12
N GLN A 378 -0.26 -70.88 132.63
CA GLN A 378 1.05 -71.00 133.29
C GLN A 378 0.94 -71.77 134.61
N GLN A 379 -0.10 -71.52 135.42
CA GLN A 379 -0.38 -72.29 136.64
C GLN A 379 -0.70 -73.76 136.31
N TRP A 380 -1.48 -74.02 135.28
CA TRP A 380 -1.80 -75.38 134.84
C TRP A 380 -0.56 -76.11 134.28
N GLN A 381 0.31 -75.43 133.54
CA GLN A 381 1.61 -75.96 133.11
C GLN A 381 2.57 -76.21 134.29
N ALA A 382 2.53 -75.39 135.35
CA ALA A 382 3.31 -75.62 136.57
C ALA A 382 2.79 -76.85 137.34
N LEU A 383 1.48 -76.99 137.48
CA LEU A 383 0.83 -78.18 138.06
C LEU A 383 1.14 -79.44 137.23
N GLN A 384 1.08 -79.35 135.90
CA GLN A 384 1.42 -80.46 135.00
C GLN A 384 2.91 -80.85 135.09
N ARG A 385 3.80 -79.88 135.35
CA ARG A 385 5.24 -80.13 135.59
C ARG A 385 5.47 -80.79 136.95
N ASN A 386 4.76 -80.37 138.00
CA ASN A 386 4.79 -81.05 139.30
C ASN A 386 4.27 -82.49 139.20
N ALA A 387 3.16 -82.72 138.48
CA ALA A 387 2.62 -84.05 138.24
C ALA A 387 3.62 -84.96 137.47
N GLN A 388 4.46 -84.41 136.59
CA GLN A 388 5.55 -85.15 135.97
C GLN A 388 6.68 -85.51 136.96
N TYR A 389 6.98 -84.66 137.94
CA TYR A 389 7.92 -85.00 139.01
C TYR A 389 7.37 -86.07 139.96
N GLU A 390 6.09 -86.00 140.35
CA GLU A 390 5.44 -87.04 141.16
C GLU A 390 5.37 -88.38 140.42
N ASN A 391 5.00 -88.39 139.13
CA ASN A 391 4.93 -89.61 138.34
C ASN A 391 6.32 -90.26 138.10
N ASN A 392 7.38 -89.46 138.04
CA ASN A 392 8.75 -89.99 137.97
C ASN A 392 9.28 -90.46 139.33
N SER A 393 8.74 -89.94 140.44
CA SER A 393 9.00 -90.46 141.79
C SER A 393 8.31 -91.81 142.04
N ALA A 394 7.09 -92.00 141.51
CA ALA A 394 6.36 -93.26 141.63
C ALA A 394 7.07 -94.44 140.98
N ASN A 395 7.87 -94.20 139.94
CA ASN A 395 8.57 -95.26 139.21
C ASN A 395 9.75 -95.87 139.99
N TRP A 396 10.21 -95.24 141.09
CA TRP A 396 11.24 -95.80 141.99
C TRP A 396 10.68 -96.76 143.06
N SER A 397 9.37 -97.00 143.10
CA SER A 397 8.74 -97.86 144.11
C SER A 397 8.27 -99.23 143.60
N ASN A 398 8.29 -99.48 142.29
CA ASN A 398 7.77 -100.72 141.69
C ASN A 398 8.83 -101.78 141.32
N GLU A 399 10.13 -101.48 141.43
CA GLU A 399 11.22 -102.43 141.13
C GLU A 399 11.95 -102.91 142.40
N LEU A 400 11.18 -103.16 143.47
CA LEU A 400 11.65 -103.77 144.72
C LEU A 400 10.73 -104.90 145.22
N GLN A 401 10.01 -105.54 144.28
CA GLN A 401 9.15 -106.71 144.53
C GLN A 401 9.30 -107.82 143.46
N ALA A 402 10.50 -107.97 142.88
CA ALA A 402 10.77 -108.96 141.83
C ALA A 402 11.99 -109.88 142.04
N ARG A 403 12.81 -109.68 143.08
CA ARG A 403 13.64 -110.71 143.75
C ARG A 403 14.39 -110.18 144.98
#